data_AF-A0A7J9N313-F1
#
_entry.id   AF-A0A7J9N313-F1
#
_cell.length_a   1.000
_cell.length_b   1.000
_cell.length_c   1.000
_cell.angle_alpha   90.00
_cell.angle_beta   90.00
_cell.angle_gamma   90.00
#
_symmetry.space_group_name_H-M   'P 1'
#
loop_
_entity.id
_entity.type
_entity.pdbx_description
1 polymer ?
#
loop_
_entity_poly.entity_id
_entity_poly.type
_entity_poly.pdbx_seq_one_letter_code
_entity_poly.pdbx_strand_id
1 'polypeptide(L)'
;MNLFLEQFRFLHSLFLTVMVLLFLILIFILVHLTRAGSSFDVWSTVLRRFAAKSSLTVSTLRHSLYSQKKGQLSIQEYLAKIQGQCDTLLAAGTSISEQEQISIILASLPVKYESICIVASAMNISLDYLTEMLTDCEARQQ
;
A
#
# COMPACT_ATOMS: atom_id res chain seq x y z
N MET A 1 6.62 48.17 16.42
CA MET A 1 5.16 47.98 16.57
C MET A 1 4.49 47.52 15.27
N ASN A 2 4.77 48.13 14.12
CA ASN A 2 4.15 47.74 12.83
C ASN A 2 4.48 46.30 12.36
N LEU A 3 5.71 45.82 12.58
CA LEU A 3 6.12 44.48 12.13
C LEU A 3 5.36 43.32 12.82
N PHE A 4 5.04 43.48 14.11
CA PHE A 4 4.30 42.49 14.88
C PHE A 4 2.81 42.44 14.48
N LEU A 5 2.26 43.60 14.15
CA LEU A 5 0.87 43.75 13.69
C LEU A 5 0.67 43.19 12.27
N GLU A 6 1.67 43.37 11.38
CA GLU A 6 1.72 42.75 10.06
C GLU A 6 1.78 41.22 10.14
N GLN A 7 2.63 40.66 11.01
CA GLN A 7 2.74 39.21 11.22
C GLN A 7 1.43 38.60 11.75
N PHE A 8 0.77 39.26 12.70
CA PHE A 8 -0.52 38.81 13.22
C PHE A 8 -1.62 38.84 12.14
N ARG A 9 -1.63 39.88 11.29
CA ARG A 9 -2.58 40.00 10.18
C ARG A 9 -2.37 38.92 9.12
N PHE A 10 -1.11 38.56 8.83
CA PHE A 10 -0.78 37.47 7.91
C PHE A 10 -1.22 36.11 8.44
N LEU A 11 -0.95 35.84 9.73
CA LEU A 11 -1.34 34.59 10.37
C LEU A 11 -2.86 34.42 10.43
N HIS A 12 -3.58 35.51 10.74
CA HIS A 12 -5.05 35.52 10.72
C HIS A 12 -5.60 35.31 9.30
N SER A 13 -5.03 35.98 8.29
CA SER A 13 -5.42 35.78 6.89
C SER A 13 -5.19 34.34 6.44
N LEU A 14 -4.05 33.74 6.81
CA LEU A 14 -3.71 32.37 6.47
C LEU A 14 -4.70 31.38 7.11
N PHE A 15 -5.02 31.57 8.38
CA PHE A 15 -6.02 30.76 9.08
C PHE A 15 -7.39 30.85 8.42
N LEU A 16 -7.81 32.06 8.03
CA LEU A 16 -9.10 32.31 7.40
C LEU A 16 -9.17 31.66 6.00
N THR A 17 -8.09 31.73 5.23
CA THR A 17 -8.01 31.05 3.91
C THR A 17 -8.06 29.53 4.06
N VAL A 18 -7.35 28.95 5.03
CA VAL A 18 -7.37 27.50 5.29
C VAL A 18 -8.76 27.05 5.76
N MET A 19 -9.40 27.81 6.64
CA MET A 19 -10.78 27.56 7.09
C MET A 19 -11.78 27.60 5.94
N VAL A 20 -11.70 28.64 5.08
CA VAL A 20 -12.59 28.76 3.91
C VAL A 20 -12.35 27.63 2.91
N LEU A 21 -11.09 27.24 2.68
CA LEU A 21 -10.78 26.12 1.79
C LEU A 21 -11.39 24.81 2.32
N LEU A 22 -11.25 24.55 3.62
CA LEU A 22 -11.83 23.37 4.27
C LEU A 22 -13.36 23.38 4.17
N PHE A 23 -13.98 24.54 4.37
CA PHE A 23 -15.43 24.72 4.27
C PHE A 23 -15.94 24.58 2.83
N LEU A 24 -15.21 25.10 1.84
CA LEU A 24 -15.54 24.94 0.42
C LEU A 24 -15.40 23.50 -0.05
N ILE A 25 -14.37 22.77 0.41
CA ILE A 25 -14.20 21.34 0.14
C ILE A 25 -15.37 20.56 0.75
N LEU A 26 -15.77 20.89 1.98
CA LEU A 26 -16.92 20.28 2.64
C LEU A 26 -18.23 20.56 1.89
N ILE A 27 -18.47 21.80 1.47
CA ILE A 27 -19.65 22.18 0.67
C ILE A 27 -19.64 21.52 -0.71
N PHE A 28 -18.49 21.48 -1.38
CA PHE A 28 -18.36 20.86 -2.70
C PHE A 28 -18.71 19.37 -2.65
N ILE A 29 -18.19 18.66 -1.65
CA ILE A 29 -18.55 17.26 -1.39
C ILE A 29 -20.05 17.14 -1.09
N LEU A 30 -20.63 18.08 -0.33
CA LEU A 30 -22.05 18.10 0.02
C LEU A 30 -22.97 18.34 -1.18
N VAL A 31 -22.59 19.21 -2.12
CA VAL A 31 -23.33 19.50 -3.36
C VAL A 31 -23.40 18.28 -4.27
N HIS A 32 -22.34 17.50 -4.35
CA HIS A 32 -22.32 16.23 -5.08
C HIS A 32 -23.13 15.10 -4.40
N LEU A 33 -23.62 15.34 -3.17
CA LEU A 33 -24.37 14.41 -2.33
C LEU A 33 -25.84 14.82 -2.13
N THR A 34 -26.38 15.69 -2.99
CA THR A 34 -27.75 16.24 -2.98
C THR A 34 -28.90 15.21 -3.15
N ARG A 35 -28.63 13.92 -2.95
CA ARG A 35 -29.64 12.85 -2.78
C ARG A 35 -29.45 12.08 -1.47
N ALA A 36 -28.98 12.74 -0.42
CA ALA A 36 -28.79 12.16 0.91
C ALA A 36 -29.44 13.08 1.96
N GLY A 37 -30.47 12.58 2.64
CA GLY A 37 -31.33 13.37 3.54
C GLY A 37 -30.74 13.67 4.92
N SER A 38 -29.52 13.24 5.23
CA SER A 38 -28.88 13.44 6.53
C SER A 38 -27.36 13.53 6.41
N SER A 39 -26.73 14.31 7.31
CA SER A 39 -25.27 14.37 7.47
C SER A 39 -24.64 12.99 7.72
N PHE A 40 -25.40 12.06 8.31
CA PHE A 40 -24.98 10.68 8.50
C PHE A 40 -24.86 9.92 7.16
N ASP A 41 -25.79 10.14 6.22
CA ASP A 41 -25.78 9.51 4.90
C ASP A 41 -24.64 10.03 4.01
N VAL A 42 -24.28 11.30 4.20
CA VAL A 42 -23.13 11.94 3.58
C VAL A 42 -21.83 11.32 4.09
N TRP A 43 -21.65 11.26 5.41
CA TRP A 43 -20.47 10.65 6.03
C TRP A 43 -20.35 9.16 5.69
N SER A 44 -21.47 8.42 5.74
CA SER A 44 -21.48 7.00 5.39
C SER A 44 -21.16 6.77 3.92
N THR A 45 -21.57 7.66 3.01
CA THR A 45 -21.24 7.55 1.59
C THR A 45 -19.79 7.88 1.31
N VAL A 46 -19.21 8.90 1.97
CA VAL A 46 -17.77 9.19 1.88
C VAL A 46 -16.97 8.04 2.45
N LEU A 47 -17.31 7.56 3.66
CA LEU A 47 -16.66 6.42 4.29
C LEU A 47 -16.78 5.16 3.42
N ARG A 48 -17.94 4.88 2.85
CA ARG A 48 -18.14 3.78 1.89
C ARG A 48 -17.33 3.95 0.62
N ARG A 49 -17.21 5.16 0.06
CA ARG A 49 -16.38 5.41 -1.13
C ARG A 49 -14.89 5.27 -0.83
N PHE A 50 -14.43 5.75 0.32
CA PHE A 50 -13.05 5.57 0.76
C PHE A 50 -12.75 4.12 1.13
N ALA A 51 -13.68 3.43 1.80
CA ALA A 51 -13.58 2.00 2.10
C ALA A 51 -13.64 1.15 0.83
N ALA A 52 -14.49 1.50 -0.15
CA ALA A 52 -14.55 0.83 -1.45
C ALA A 52 -13.29 1.11 -2.28
N LYS A 53 -12.77 2.34 -2.26
CA LYS A 53 -11.49 2.69 -2.91
C LYS A 53 -10.35 1.92 -2.25
N SER A 54 -10.29 1.89 -0.92
CA SER A 54 -9.33 1.09 -0.14
C SER A 54 -9.45 -0.40 -0.45
N SER A 55 -10.65 -0.98 -0.48
CA SER A 55 -10.88 -2.40 -0.78
C SER A 55 -10.54 -2.78 -2.22
N LEU A 56 -10.90 -1.93 -3.20
CA LEU A 56 -10.52 -2.10 -4.61
C LEU A 56 -9.00 -1.96 -4.79
N THR A 57 -8.38 -1.00 -4.11
CA THR A 57 -6.92 -0.83 -4.10
C THR A 57 -6.23 -2.03 -3.47
N VAL A 58 -6.70 -2.53 -2.33
CA VAL A 58 -6.20 -3.76 -1.67
C VAL A 58 -6.37 -4.98 -2.58
N SER A 59 -7.52 -5.14 -3.22
CA SER A 59 -7.79 -6.25 -4.13
C SER A 59 -6.90 -6.19 -5.38
N THR A 60 -6.69 -4.99 -5.93
CA THR A 60 -5.80 -4.76 -7.06
C THR A 60 -4.34 -5.00 -6.69
N LEU A 61 -3.91 -4.56 -5.50
CA LEU A 61 -2.58 -4.81 -4.94
C LEU A 61 -2.35 -6.32 -4.74
N ARG A 62 -3.31 -7.02 -4.12
CA ARG A 62 -3.25 -8.49 -3.99
C ARG A 62 -3.15 -9.16 -5.36
N HIS A 63 -4.00 -8.78 -6.31
CA HIS A 63 -3.95 -9.34 -7.65
C HIS A 63 -2.60 -9.08 -8.33
N SER A 64 -2.04 -7.88 -8.20
CA SER A 64 -0.72 -7.55 -8.75
C SER A 64 0.42 -8.31 -8.07
N LEU A 65 0.29 -8.62 -6.77
CA LEU A 65 1.26 -9.36 -5.99
C LEU A 65 1.27 -10.84 -6.41
N TYR A 66 0.09 -11.46 -6.55
CA TYR A 66 -0.03 -12.85 -7.04
C TYR A 66 0.31 -13.01 -8.52
N SER A 67 0.12 -11.98 -9.35
CA SER A 67 0.50 -12.03 -10.77
C SER A 67 1.96 -11.66 -11.01
N GLN A 68 2.70 -11.21 -9.98
CA GLN A 68 4.09 -10.84 -10.15
C GLN A 68 4.92 -12.10 -10.36
N LYS A 69 5.76 -12.11 -11.39
CA LYS A 69 6.78 -13.16 -11.62
C LYS A 69 8.16 -12.54 -11.48
N LYS A 70 9.17 -13.32 -11.07
CA LYS A 70 10.57 -12.85 -11.10
C LYS A 70 10.96 -12.31 -12.47
N GLY A 71 10.58 -13.00 -13.55
CA GLY A 71 10.89 -12.58 -14.91
C GLY A 71 12.41 -12.48 -15.13
N GLN A 72 12.87 -11.32 -15.62
CA GLN A 72 14.30 -11.01 -15.83
C GLN A 72 14.94 -10.21 -14.68
N LEU A 73 14.21 -9.95 -13.58
CA LEU A 73 14.74 -9.21 -12.43
C LEU A 73 15.75 -10.05 -11.65
N SER A 74 16.72 -9.41 -11.00
CA SER A 74 17.53 -10.08 -9.96
C SER A 74 16.65 -10.51 -8.78
N ILE A 75 17.10 -11.48 -7.97
CA ILE A 75 16.37 -11.95 -6.78
C ILE A 75 16.17 -10.78 -5.82
N GLN A 76 17.20 -9.95 -5.61
CA GLN A 76 17.11 -8.79 -4.71
C GLN A 76 16.06 -7.78 -5.18
N GLU A 77 16.07 -7.40 -6.46
CA GLU A 77 15.06 -6.45 -7.00
C GLU A 77 13.64 -7.02 -6.91
N TYR A 78 13.50 -8.32 -7.17
CA TYR A 78 12.21 -8.99 -7.10
C TYR A 78 11.66 -9.07 -5.66
N LEU A 79 12.50 -9.42 -4.67
CA LEU A 79 12.12 -9.48 -3.27
C LEU A 79 11.77 -8.08 -2.73
N ALA A 80 12.59 -7.06 -3.05
CA ALA A 80 12.31 -5.68 -2.68
C ALA A 80 10.96 -5.19 -3.22
N LYS A 81 10.60 -5.62 -4.44
CA LYS A 81 9.31 -5.26 -5.05
C LYS A 81 8.12 -5.91 -4.34
N ILE A 82 8.24 -7.18 -3.95
CA ILE A 82 7.20 -7.87 -3.16
C ILE A 82 7.05 -7.21 -1.80
N GLN A 83 8.17 -6.88 -1.15
CA GLN A 83 8.16 -6.23 0.15
C GLN A 83 7.51 -4.85 0.07
N GLY A 84 7.82 -4.02 -0.92
CA GLY A 84 7.17 -2.73 -1.13
C GLY A 84 5.65 -2.84 -1.38
N GLN A 85 5.19 -3.90 -2.05
CA GLN A 85 3.76 -4.19 -2.19
C GLN A 85 3.12 -4.63 -0.87
N CYS A 86 3.81 -5.44 -0.07
CA CYS A 86 3.37 -5.83 1.28
C CYS A 86 3.28 -4.62 2.22
N ASP A 87 4.27 -3.72 2.18
CA ASP A 87 4.28 -2.48 2.96
C ASP A 87 3.14 -1.55 2.55
N THR A 88 2.84 -1.47 1.25
CA THR A 88 1.69 -0.71 0.74
C THR A 88 0.36 -1.29 1.24
N LEU A 89 0.24 -2.62 1.29
CA LEU A 89 -0.92 -3.29 1.87
C LEU A 89 -1.02 -3.05 3.38
N LEU A 90 0.10 -3.07 4.09
CA LEU A 90 0.17 -2.79 5.52
C LEU A 90 -0.28 -1.34 5.80
N ALA A 91 0.18 -0.38 5.01
CA ALA A 91 -0.25 1.01 5.07
C ALA A 91 -1.74 1.20 4.73
N ALA A 92 -2.31 0.33 3.90
CA ALA A 92 -3.74 0.27 3.62
C ALA A 92 -4.58 -0.39 4.73
N GLY A 93 -3.95 -0.82 5.82
CA GLY A 93 -4.60 -1.46 6.98
C GLY A 93 -4.75 -2.98 6.84
N THR A 94 -4.08 -3.60 5.87
CA THR A 94 -4.14 -5.04 5.63
C THR A 94 -2.75 -5.66 5.66
N SER A 95 -2.46 -6.48 6.67
CA SER A 95 -1.19 -7.21 6.75
C SER A 95 -1.24 -8.52 5.95
N ILE A 96 -0.11 -8.88 5.32
CA ILE A 96 0.12 -10.22 4.77
C ILE A 96 0.98 -10.98 5.78
N SER A 97 0.57 -12.21 6.12
CA SER A 97 1.35 -13.07 7.02
C SER A 97 2.67 -13.51 6.36
N GLU A 98 3.70 -13.78 7.17
CA GLU A 98 5.00 -14.24 6.66
C GLU A 98 4.86 -15.51 5.78
N GLN A 99 4.04 -16.47 6.22
CA GLN A 99 3.79 -17.71 5.47
C GLN A 99 3.14 -17.46 4.11
N GLU A 100 2.26 -16.45 4.03
CA GLU A 100 1.62 -16.06 2.79
C GLU A 100 2.63 -15.39 1.85
N GLN A 101 3.51 -14.52 2.37
CA GLN A 101 4.61 -13.94 1.60
C GLN A 101 5.53 -15.02 1.02
N ILE A 102 5.91 -16.02 1.82
CA ILE A 102 6.71 -17.18 1.38
C ILE A 102 5.97 -17.91 0.25
N SER A 103 4.69 -18.21 0.42
CA SER A 103 3.90 -18.93 -0.58
C SER A 103 3.83 -18.17 -1.92
N ILE A 104 3.69 -16.85 -1.87
CA ILE A 104 3.68 -15.98 -3.05
C ILE A 104 5.04 -16.00 -3.76
N ILE A 105 6.13 -15.90 -3.01
CA ILE A 105 7.50 -15.95 -3.54
C ILE A 105 7.72 -17.29 -4.25
N LEU A 106 7.41 -18.39 -3.58
CA LEU A 106 7.56 -19.74 -4.11
C LEU A 106 6.74 -19.98 -5.39
N ALA A 107 5.50 -19.49 -5.43
CA ALA A 107 4.61 -19.65 -6.59
C ALA A 107 5.04 -18.84 -7.83
N SER A 108 5.88 -17.82 -7.65
CA SER A 108 6.26 -16.88 -8.71
C SER A 108 7.74 -16.97 -9.14
N LEU A 109 8.47 -17.93 -8.59
CA LEU A 109 9.82 -18.29 -8.99
C LEU A 109 9.84 -19.17 -10.26
N PRO A 110 10.83 -18.98 -11.15
CA PRO A 110 11.01 -19.83 -12.33
C PRO A 110 11.56 -21.22 -11.96
N VAL A 111 11.37 -22.20 -12.85
CA VAL A 111 11.74 -23.63 -12.66
C VAL A 111 13.17 -23.86 -12.21
N LYS A 112 14.11 -22.96 -12.53
CA LYS A 112 15.51 -23.05 -12.08
C LYS A 112 15.71 -22.99 -10.56
N TYR A 113 14.69 -22.58 -9.79
CA TYR A 113 14.70 -22.59 -8.33
C TYR A 113 13.80 -23.69 -7.73
N GLU A 114 13.34 -24.66 -8.53
CA GLU A 114 12.42 -25.72 -8.09
C GLU A 114 12.96 -26.49 -6.87
N SER A 115 14.27 -26.78 -6.82
CA SER A 115 14.88 -27.44 -5.66
C SER A 115 14.73 -26.63 -4.36
N ILE A 116 14.85 -25.31 -4.43
CA ILE A 116 14.65 -24.42 -3.28
C ILE A 116 13.17 -24.39 -2.90
N CYS A 117 12.28 -24.39 -3.90
CA CYS A 117 10.84 -24.41 -3.70
C CYS A 117 10.38 -25.67 -2.96
N ILE A 118 10.95 -26.83 -3.29
CA ILE A 118 10.67 -28.09 -2.61
C ILE A 118 11.18 -28.05 -1.16
N VAL A 119 12.41 -27.59 -0.92
CA VAL A 119 12.98 -27.50 0.43
C VAL A 119 12.18 -26.53 1.31
N ALA A 120 11.87 -25.35 0.77
CA ALA A 120 11.11 -24.31 1.48
C ALA A 120 9.65 -24.69 1.75
N SER A 121 9.06 -25.55 0.92
CA SER A 121 7.71 -26.09 1.15
C SER A 121 7.71 -27.23 2.17
N ALA A 122 8.77 -28.05 2.18
CA ALA A 122 8.89 -29.19 3.10
C ALA A 122 9.35 -28.80 4.50
N MET A 123 10.22 -27.80 4.61
CA MET A 123 10.70 -27.22 5.85
C MET A 123 10.01 -25.87 5.99
N ASN A 124 9.18 -25.64 7.00
CA ASN A 124 8.63 -24.31 7.30
C ASN A 124 9.80 -23.37 7.65
N ILE A 125 10.43 -22.78 6.64
CA ILE A 125 11.57 -21.88 6.78
C ILE A 125 11.10 -20.44 6.98
N SER A 126 11.91 -19.62 7.63
CA SER A 126 11.66 -18.19 7.76
C SER A 126 11.87 -17.45 6.42
N LEU A 127 11.24 -16.28 6.28
CA LEU A 127 11.40 -15.44 5.09
C LEU A 127 12.86 -15.01 4.88
N ASP A 128 13.57 -14.74 5.98
CA ASP A 128 14.98 -14.36 6.00
C ASP A 128 15.88 -15.47 5.42
N TYR A 129 15.69 -16.71 5.89
CA TYR A 129 16.44 -17.87 5.39
C TYR A 129 16.13 -18.19 3.93
N LEU A 130 14.85 -18.05 3.51
CA LEU A 130 14.47 -18.18 2.10
C LEU A 130 15.19 -17.14 1.23
N THR A 131 15.29 -15.90 1.71
CA THR A 131 15.95 -14.80 1.01
C THR A 131 17.44 -15.05 0.85
N GLU A 132 18.10 -15.57 1.88
CA GLU A 132 19.50 -15.96 1.85
C GLU A 132 19.74 -17.09 0.85
N MET A 133 18.93 -18.16 0.90
CA MET A 133 19.00 -19.28 -0.04
C MET A 133 18.82 -18.85 -1.51
N LEU A 134 17.84 -17.98 -1.78
CA LEU A 134 17.59 -17.48 -3.14
C LEU A 134 18.74 -16.60 -3.64
N THR A 135 19.33 -15.79 -2.76
CA THR A 135 20.45 -14.91 -3.08
C THR A 135 21.73 -15.72 -3.36
N ASP A 136 22.05 -16.72 -2.52
CA ASP A 136 23.18 -17.63 -2.73
C ASP A 136 23.03 -18.42 -4.04
N CYS A 137 21.81 -18.87 -4.35
CA CYS A 137 21.53 -19.57 -5.60
C CYS A 137 21.71 -18.68 -6.84
N GLU A 138 21.29 -17.41 -6.78
CA GLU A 138 21.53 -16.45 -7.87
C GLU A 138 23.02 -16.18 -8.08
N ALA A 139 23.79 -16.03 -6.99
CA ALA A 139 25.24 -15.82 -7.06
C ALA A 139 26.01 -17.00 -7.68
N ARG A 140 25.50 -18.23 -7.54
CA ARG A 140 26.08 -19.43 -8.18
C ARG A 140 25.73 -19.58 -9.67
N GLN A 141 24.73 -18.85 -10.15
CA GLN A 141 24.21 -18.95 -11.52
C GLN A 141 24.69 -17.82 -12.44
N GLN A 142 25.35 -16.79 -11.91
CA GLN A 142 26.02 -15.70 -12.65
C GLN A 142 27.48 -16.05 -12.94
#